data_AF-A0AAJ1EI06-F1
#
_entry.id   AF-A0AAJ1EI06-F1
#
_cell.length_a   1.000
_cell.length_b   1.000
_cell.length_c   1.000
_cell.angle_alpha   90.00
_cell.angle_beta   90.00
_cell.angle_gamma   90.00
#
_symmetry.space_group_name_H-M   'P 1'
#
loop_
_entity.id
_entity.type
_entity.pdbx_description
1 polymer ?
#
loop_
_entity_poly.entity_id
_entity_poly.type
_entity_poly.pdbx_seq_one_letter_code
_entity_poly.pdbx_strand_id
1 'polypeptide(L)'
;MHAWKRVGIGLLMTTMLIGGNMAAAQQGPAKETDPFQKLGLSADQRTKLDTAKNERMTSLSATQQKVMGIRQKLMALVVDKKASDREIDKIADDWAVADKEALKTETKFYKALRQILTQEQLTKLSQGNGK
;
A
#
# COMPACT_ATOMS: atom_id res chain seq x y z
N MET A 1 32.80 -9.70 -4.01
CA MET A 1 31.93 -8.68 -4.63
C MET A 1 30.60 -9.33 -4.99
N HIS A 2 29.66 -9.40 -4.03
CA HIS A 2 28.35 -9.99 -4.27
C HIS A 2 27.34 -8.89 -4.60
N ALA A 3 26.95 -8.85 -5.87
CA ALA A 3 25.86 -8.03 -6.36
C ALA A 3 24.56 -8.42 -5.66
N TRP A 4 24.09 -7.56 -4.77
CA TRP A 4 22.70 -7.52 -4.30
C TRP A 4 21.78 -7.27 -5.50
N LYS A 5 21.35 -8.35 -6.16
CA LYS A 5 20.30 -8.29 -7.17
C LYS A 5 18.96 -8.14 -6.46
N ARG A 6 18.52 -6.89 -6.40
CA ARG A 6 17.13 -6.41 -6.42
C ARG A 6 16.12 -7.38 -5.78
N VAL A 7 16.02 -7.27 -4.47
CA VAL A 7 14.76 -7.52 -3.76
C VAL A 7 13.70 -6.66 -4.45
N GLY A 8 12.78 -7.25 -5.21
CA GLY A 8 11.48 -6.62 -5.46
C GLY A 8 10.65 -6.93 -4.23
N ILE A 9 10.76 -6.20 -3.11
CA ILE A 9 10.23 -4.86 -2.93
C ILE A 9 8.92 -4.73 -3.74
N GLY A 10 7.91 -5.47 -3.29
CA GLY A 10 6.50 -5.09 -3.43
C GLY A 10 6.20 -3.84 -2.59
N LEU A 11 7.04 -2.81 -2.74
CA LEU A 11 6.96 -1.48 -2.14
C LEU A 11 6.86 -0.43 -3.26
N LEU A 12 6.28 -0.83 -4.40
CA LEU A 12 6.18 -0.04 -5.62
C LEU A 12 4.73 0.06 -6.12
N MET A 13 3.78 0.15 -5.19
CA MET A 13 2.39 0.56 -5.48
C MET A 13 1.89 1.67 -4.53
N THR A 14 2.77 2.38 -3.83
CA THR A 14 2.42 3.67 -3.21
C THR A 14 2.78 4.87 -4.10
N THR A 15 3.51 4.67 -5.20
CA THR A 15 3.81 5.72 -6.17
C THR A 15 2.69 5.96 -7.21
N MET A 16 1.64 5.14 -7.26
CA MET A 16 0.50 5.37 -8.17
C MET A 16 -0.64 6.20 -7.58
N LEU A 17 -0.48 6.78 -6.38
CA LEU A 17 -1.47 7.71 -5.82
C LEU A 17 -1.04 9.18 -5.87
N ILE A 18 0.16 9.48 -6.40
CA ILE A 18 0.73 10.83 -6.36
C ILE A 18 1.20 11.22 -7.77
N GLY A 19 0.29 11.79 -8.56
CA GLY A 19 0.62 12.65 -9.70
C GLY A 19 0.98 11.97 -11.04
N GLY A 20 0.03 11.97 -11.97
CA GLY A 20 0.30 11.98 -13.42
C GLY A 20 0.39 10.62 -14.12
N ASN A 21 -0.69 10.24 -14.81
CA ASN A 21 -0.69 9.93 -16.25
C ASN A 21 -2.02 9.28 -16.67
N MET A 22 -2.89 10.06 -17.31
CA MET A 22 -3.79 9.52 -18.33
C MET A 22 -2.95 9.15 -19.55
N ALA A 23 -2.16 8.07 -19.45
CA ALA A 23 -1.38 7.52 -20.57
C ALA A 23 -0.97 6.07 -20.27
N ALA A 24 -1.95 5.22 -19.97
CA ALA A 24 -1.81 3.77 -20.10
C ALA A 24 -3.19 3.20 -20.44
N ALA A 25 -3.66 3.53 -21.65
CA ALA A 25 -4.71 2.79 -22.29
C ALA A 25 -4.21 1.35 -22.58
N GLN A 26 -5.11 0.38 -22.40
CA GLN A 26 -5.09 -0.93 -23.06
C GLN A 26 -3.99 -1.91 -22.68
N GLN A 27 -3.97 -2.37 -21.43
CA GLN A 27 -3.75 -3.78 -21.14
C GLN A 27 -4.78 -4.19 -20.09
N GLY A 28 -5.71 -5.09 -20.44
CA GLY A 28 -6.68 -5.63 -19.48
C GLY A 28 -5.95 -6.16 -18.25
N PRO A 29 -6.56 -6.15 -17.05
CA PRO A 29 -5.86 -6.52 -15.84
C PRO A 29 -5.35 -7.94 -15.99
N ALA A 30 -4.03 -8.11 -16.12
CA ALA A 30 -3.42 -9.40 -15.90
C ALA A 30 -3.94 -9.86 -14.53
N LYS A 31 -4.62 -11.03 -14.48
CA LYS A 31 -5.10 -11.60 -13.21
C LYS A 31 -3.90 -11.67 -12.28
N GLU A 32 -3.84 -10.72 -11.35
CA GLU A 32 -2.79 -10.65 -10.36
C GLU A 32 -2.91 -11.94 -9.54
N THR A 33 -2.00 -12.88 -9.77
CA THR A 33 -2.02 -14.15 -9.06
C THR A 33 -1.77 -13.87 -7.59
N ASP A 34 -2.71 -14.26 -6.73
CA ASP A 34 -2.59 -14.06 -5.29
C ASP A 34 -1.24 -14.68 -4.81
N PRO A 35 -0.34 -13.87 -4.22
CA PRO A 35 1.00 -14.31 -3.82
C PRO A 35 0.98 -15.42 -2.75
N PHE A 36 -0.15 -15.63 -2.07
CA PHE A 36 -0.29 -16.63 -1.01
C PHE A 36 -0.79 -17.99 -1.51
N GLN A 37 -1.32 -18.08 -2.75
CA GLN A 37 -1.95 -19.31 -3.28
C GLN A 37 -1.00 -20.52 -3.28
N LYS A 38 0.29 -20.30 -3.55
CA LYS A 38 1.30 -21.37 -3.67
C LYS A 38 1.99 -21.74 -2.35
N LEU A 39 1.62 -21.12 -1.22
CA LEU A 39 2.30 -21.32 0.06
C LEU A 39 1.83 -22.56 0.83
N GLY A 40 0.82 -23.29 0.33
CA GLY A 40 0.31 -24.48 1.01
C GLY A 40 -0.24 -24.17 2.40
N LEU A 41 -1.00 -23.08 2.54
CA LEU A 41 -1.52 -22.62 3.83
C LEU A 41 -2.50 -23.62 4.44
N SER A 42 -2.38 -23.85 5.75
CA SER A 42 -3.38 -24.59 6.53
C SER A 42 -4.70 -23.82 6.60
N ALA A 43 -5.79 -24.49 7.02
CA ALA A 43 -7.09 -23.84 7.16
C ALA A 43 -7.05 -22.67 8.16
N ASP A 44 -6.40 -22.86 9.30
CA ASP A 44 -6.21 -21.81 10.32
C ASP A 44 -5.37 -20.64 9.79
N GLN A 45 -4.28 -20.92 9.05
CA GLN A 45 -3.46 -19.88 8.43
C GLN A 45 -4.25 -19.05 7.41
N ARG A 46 -5.10 -19.69 6.61
CA ARG A 46 -5.96 -19.01 5.63
C ARG A 46 -6.93 -18.06 6.32
N THR A 47 -7.66 -18.54 7.34
CA THR A 47 -8.59 -17.71 8.10
C THR A 47 -7.90 -16.49 8.72
N LYS A 48 -6.73 -16.68 9.36
CA LYS A 48 -5.98 -15.57 9.96
C LYS A 48 -5.45 -14.59 8.91
N LEU A 49 -5.00 -15.10 7.76
CA LEU A 49 -4.52 -14.27 6.67
C LEU A 49 -5.64 -13.45 6.04
N ASP A 50 -6.82 -14.04 5.83
CA ASP A 50 -7.98 -13.34 5.26
C ASP A 50 -8.45 -12.22 6.20
N THR A 51 -8.49 -12.47 7.51
CA THR A 51 -8.75 -11.41 8.51
C THR A 51 -7.72 -10.28 8.40
N ALA A 52 -6.42 -10.60 8.37
CA ALA A 52 -5.37 -9.60 8.25
C ALA A 52 -5.45 -8.79 6.93
N LYS A 53 -5.81 -9.45 5.82
CA LYS A 53 -6.02 -8.80 4.51
C LYS A 53 -7.21 -7.84 4.57
N ASN A 54 -8.32 -8.25 5.19
CA ASN A 54 -9.52 -7.43 5.33
C ASN A 54 -9.29 -6.21 6.22
N GLU A 55 -8.60 -6.39 7.34
CA GLU A 55 -8.22 -5.29 8.24
C GLU A 55 -7.31 -4.27 7.54
N ARG A 56 -6.29 -4.76 6.80
CA ARG A 56 -5.42 -3.91 5.97
C ARG A 56 -6.24 -3.15 4.94
N MET A 57 -7.08 -3.83 4.18
CA MET A 57 -7.89 -3.21 3.12
C MET A 57 -8.80 -2.12 3.67
N THR A 58 -9.49 -2.40 4.78
CA THR A 58 -10.38 -1.44 5.44
C THR A 58 -9.61 -0.19 5.90
N SER A 59 -8.47 -0.40 6.55
CA SER A 59 -7.64 0.69 7.06
C SER A 59 -7.04 1.55 5.94
N LEU A 60 -6.52 0.92 4.88
CA LEU A 60 -5.98 1.64 3.72
C LEU A 60 -7.08 2.39 2.96
N SER A 61 -8.28 1.81 2.83
CA SER A 61 -9.42 2.49 2.19
C SER A 61 -9.82 3.75 2.95
N ALA A 62 -9.82 3.71 4.30
CA ALA A 62 -10.06 4.89 5.11
C ALA A 62 -8.97 5.96 4.92
N THR A 63 -7.69 5.57 4.87
CA THR A 63 -6.59 6.51 4.58
C THR A 63 -6.72 7.10 3.17
N GLN A 64 -7.11 6.30 2.17
CA GLN A 64 -7.34 6.79 0.81
C GLN A 64 -8.44 7.86 0.77
N GLN A 65 -9.55 7.65 1.49
CA GLN A 65 -10.61 8.66 1.60
C GLN A 65 -10.11 9.96 2.24
N LYS A 66 -9.26 9.87 3.27
CA LYS A 66 -8.62 11.05 3.88
C LYS A 66 -7.76 11.80 2.85
N VAL A 67 -6.91 11.10 2.11
CA VAL A 67 -6.05 11.70 1.06
C VAL A 67 -6.88 12.37 -0.03
N MET A 68 -8.00 11.76 -0.45
CA MET A 68 -8.92 12.39 -1.41
C MET A 68 -9.49 13.70 -0.87
N GLY A 69 -9.91 13.73 0.40
CA GLY A 69 -10.40 14.94 1.06
C GLY A 69 -9.31 16.02 1.18
N ILE A 70 -8.07 15.64 1.52
CA ILE A 70 -6.92 16.55 1.59
C ILE A 70 -6.65 17.17 0.21
N ARG A 71 -6.66 16.35 -0.85
CA ARG A 71 -6.49 16.82 -2.23
C ARG A 71 -7.60 17.78 -2.66
N GLN A 72 -8.85 17.51 -2.31
CA GLN A 72 -9.96 18.42 -2.60
C GLN A 72 -9.77 19.78 -1.91
N LYS A 73 -9.37 19.78 -0.63
CA LYS A 73 -9.05 21.01 0.10
C LYS A 73 -7.91 21.79 -0.55
N LEU A 74 -6.83 21.10 -0.94
CA LEU A 74 -5.71 21.74 -1.64
C LEU A 74 -6.17 22.42 -2.93
N MET A 75 -6.99 21.74 -3.74
CA MET A 75 -7.51 22.32 -4.98
C MET A 75 -8.39 23.54 -4.74
N ALA A 76 -9.18 23.56 -3.65
CA ALA A 76 -9.93 24.73 -3.26
C ALA A 76 -9.03 25.91 -2.85
N LEU A 77 -7.97 25.65 -2.07
CA LEU A 77 -7.02 26.68 -1.64
C LEU A 77 -6.19 27.24 -2.81
N VAL A 78 -5.78 26.41 -3.76
CA VAL A 78 -4.97 26.83 -4.92
C VAL A 78 -5.70 27.85 -5.80
N VAL A 79 -7.04 27.77 -5.89
CA VAL A 79 -7.84 28.72 -6.68
C VAL A 79 -8.31 29.92 -5.86
N ASP A 80 -8.19 29.88 -4.54
CA ASP A 80 -8.53 31.00 -3.65
C ASP A 80 -7.31 31.90 -3.41
N LYS A 81 -7.28 33.07 -4.07
CA LYS A 81 -6.22 34.06 -3.90
C LYS A 81 -6.16 34.71 -2.52
N LYS A 82 -7.15 34.48 -1.66
CA LYS A 82 -7.16 34.98 -0.27
C LYS A 82 -6.66 33.94 0.73
N ALA A 83 -6.51 32.68 0.31
CA ALA A 83 -5.95 31.65 1.17
C ALA A 83 -4.53 32.04 1.59
N SER A 84 -4.21 31.81 2.86
CA SER A 84 -2.87 32.05 3.38
C SER A 84 -1.94 30.89 3.07
N ASP A 85 -0.65 31.17 2.87
CA ASP A 85 0.37 30.13 2.70
C ASP A 85 0.36 29.13 3.86
N ARG A 86 0.06 29.59 5.08
CA ARG A 86 -0.07 28.74 6.26
C ARG A 86 -1.18 27.68 6.16
N GLU A 87 -2.29 28.00 5.49
CA GLU A 87 -3.36 27.03 5.26
C GLU A 87 -2.94 25.96 4.25
N ILE A 88 -2.12 26.32 3.27
CA ILE A 88 -1.52 25.40 2.31
C ILE A 88 -0.46 24.53 3.01
N ASP A 89 0.39 25.09 3.85
CA ASP A 89 1.38 24.34 4.62
C ASP A 89 0.72 23.29 5.52
N LYS A 90 -0.42 23.62 6.12
CA LYS A 90 -1.19 22.67 6.95
C LYS A 90 -1.69 21.46 6.14
N ILE A 91 -1.97 21.61 4.84
CA ILE A 91 -2.31 20.48 3.96
C ILE A 91 -1.14 19.50 3.89
N ALA A 92 0.11 19.97 3.84
CA ALA A 92 1.28 19.11 3.81
C ALA A 92 1.41 18.29 5.12
N ASP A 93 1.15 18.92 6.27
CA ASP A 93 1.11 18.23 7.57
C ASP A 93 0.02 17.15 7.61
N ASP A 94 -1.21 17.49 7.19
CA ASP A 94 -2.33 16.55 7.12
C ASP A 94 -2.00 15.36 6.20
N TRP A 95 -1.32 15.63 5.07
CA TRP A 95 -0.86 14.59 4.15
C TRP A 95 0.19 13.68 4.78
N ALA A 96 1.19 14.25 5.47
CA ALA A 96 2.22 13.48 6.15
C ALA A 96 1.65 12.57 7.25
N VAL A 97 0.60 13.02 7.95
CA VAL A 97 -0.13 12.20 8.92
C VAL A 97 -0.81 11.02 8.23
N ALA A 98 -1.50 11.24 7.10
CA ALA A 98 -2.16 10.18 6.35
C ALA A 98 -1.15 9.13 5.82
N ASP A 99 -0.01 9.57 5.28
CA ASP A 99 1.05 8.67 4.81
C ASP A 99 1.63 7.83 5.97
N LYS A 100 1.83 8.44 7.14
CA LYS A 100 2.28 7.73 8.34
C LYS A 100 1.27 6.68 8.80
N GLU A 101 -0.04 6.94 8.68
CA GLU A 101 -1.08 5.96 8.97
C GLU A 101 -1.05 4.77 7.99
N ALA A 102 -0.88 5.04 6.69
CA ALA A 102 -0.74 3.99 5.68
C ALA A 102 0.48 3.10 5.97
N LEU A 103 1.65 3.70 6.24
CA LEU A 103 2.87 2.98 6.57
C LEU A 103 2.72 2.11 7.82
N LYS A 104 2.04 2.62 8.86
CA LYS A 104 1.74 1.83 10.06
C LYS A 104 0.84 0.64 9.75
N THR A 105 -0.17 0.82 8.91
CA THR A 105 -1.08 -0.25 8.48
C THR A 105 -0.31 -1.35 7.73
N GLU A 106 0.56 -0.98 6.79
CA GLU A 106 1.42 -1.93 6.08
C GLU A 106 2.35 -2.68 7.05
N THR A 107 3.00 -1.95 7.96
CA THR A 107 3.90 -2.54 8.96
C THR A 107 3.17 -3.58 9.84
N LYS A 108 1.94 -3.27 10.25
CA LYS A 108 1.11 -4.21 11.02
C LYS A 108 0.78 -5.46 10.21
N PHE A 109 0.44 -5.30 8.94
CA PHE A 109 0.17 -6.43 8.05
C PHE A 109 1.40 -7.33 7.88
N TYR A 110 2.58 -6.77 7.63
CA TYR A 110 3.82 -7.56 7.53
C TYR A 110 4.17 -8.27 8.84
N LYS A 111 3.89 -7.64 10.00
CA LYS A 111 4.02 -8.29 11.30
C LYS A 111 3.06 -9.48 11.44
N ALA A 112 1.81 -9.33 10.99
CA ALA A 112 0.84 -10.42 10.99
C ALA A 112 1.28 -11.58 10.08
N LEU A 113 1.79 -11.28 8.87
CA LEU A 113 2.35 -12.32 7.98
C LEU A 113 3.47 -13.12 8.66
N ARG A 114 4.39 -12.44 9.35
CA ARG A 114 5.47 -13.11 10.10
C ARG A 114 4.94 -14.03 11.21
N GLN A 115 3.80 -13.69 11.81
CA GLN A 115 3.20 -14.49 12.89
C GLN A 115 2.37 -15.66 12.37
N ILE A 116 1.75 -15.52 11.19
CA ILE A 116 0.86 -16.53 10.60
C ILE A 116 1.65 -17.58 9.82
N LEU A 117 2.68 -17.16 9.08
CA LEU A 117 3.42 -18.00 8.15
C LEU A 117 4.65 -18.63 8.80
N THR A 118 5.02 -19.82 8.36
CA THR A 118 6.28 -20.45 8.75
C THR A 118 7.48 -19.77 8.07
N GLN A 119 8.68 -19.99 8.58
CA GLN A 119 9.91 -19.47 7.97
C GLN A 119 10.08 -19.93 6.51
N GLU A 120 9.70 -21.18 6.20
CA GLU A 120 9.74 -21.70 4.83
C GLU A 120 8.74 -20.98 3.92
N GLN A 121 7.51 -20.76 4.39
CA GLN A 121 6.48 -20.02 3.65
C GLN A 121 6.88 -18.56 3.42
N LEU A 122 7.47 -17.91 4.42
CA LEU A 122 8.01 -16.54 4.28
C LEU A 122 9.17 -16.47 3.27
N THR A 123 10.03 -17.49 3.25
CA THR A 123 11.13 -17.58 2.28
C THR A 123 10.60 -17.78 0.86
N LYS A 124 9.60 -18.65 0.67
CA LYS A 124 8.92 -18.80 -0.62
C LYS A 124 8.22 -17.52 -1.06
N LEU A 125 7.57 -16.82 -0.13
CA LEU A 125 6.90 -15.55 -0.41
C LEU A 125 7.90 -14.46 -0.82
N SER A 126 9.08 -14.38 -0.20
CA SER A 126 10.09 -13.35 -0.50
C SER A 126 10.83 -13.57 -1.82
N GLN A 127 10.90 -14.82 -2.29
CA GLN A 127 11.45 -15.17 -3.60
C GLN A 127 10.50 -14.83 -4.76
N GLY A 128 9.25 -14.43 -4.45
CA GLY A 128 8.19 -14.23 -5.41
C GLY A 128 7.68 -15.56 -5.98
N ASN A 129 6.53 -15.54 -6.67
CA ASN A 129 5.96 -16.70 -7.37
C ASN A 129 6.79 -17.13 -8.60
N GLY A 130 8.13 -17.03 -8.52
CA GLY A 130 9.09 -17.36 -9.56
C GLY A 130 8.97 -18.82 -9.98
N LYS A 131 8.72 -19.00 -11.29
CA LYS A 131 9.11 -20.21 -12.01
C LYS A 131 10.62 -20.23 -12.15
#